data_AF-A0A7J6XTM2-F1
#
_entry.id   AF-A0A7J6XTM2-F1
#
_cell.length_a   1.000
_cell.length_b   1.000
_cell.length_c   1.000
_cell.angle_alpha   90.00
_cell.angle_beta   90.00
_cell.angle_gamma   90.00
#
_symmetry.space_group_name_H-M   'P 1'
#
loop_
_entity.id
_entity.type
_entity.pdbx_description
1 polymer ?
#
loop_
_entity_poly.entity_id
_entity_poly.type
_entity_poly.pdbx_seq_one_letter_code
_entity_poly.pdbx_strand_id
1 'polypeptide(L)'
;MLSRVAAAVKAPRTHNRRRVTGSCGRRREGRESEPQRTNMSRRVFNFAMLLLLVTTMCCATCGATPAKENDGNSDLRSVQELQWVDLFVPQTTPVLPEGGGTSGTKWNSFAAPSLVSAGGVIAAFAEGYVYGHYDTDDVLIKHFSSDVVAEYIDSSWDWSTLAGKVRESTWKPHTVLGTTDGANNRVGILLNPTTTTKGNKVFLLAGSVDVHNESRGNWKEGRFELKLVVGEVTKPSAGEGPSGWITWGEIKSPFNKTTLAAHKVNSTECIASGDSGVL
;
A
#
# COMPACT_ATOMS: atom_id res chain seq x y z
N MET A 1 59.76 -34.89 -28.29
CA MET A 1 60.08 -35.82 -29.39
C MET A 1 58.78 -36.37 -29.95
N LEU A 2 58.61 -36.26 -31.27
CA LEU A 2 57.46 -36.70 -32.06
C LEU A 2 57.61 -38.18 -32.46
N SER A 3 56.49 -38.90 -32.60
CA SER A 3 56.21 -40.04 -33.54
C SER A 3 55.01 -40.83 -32.99
N ARG A 4 53.74 -40.78 -33.42
CA ARG A 4 53.01 -41.05 -34.69
C ARG A 4 53.08 -42.50 -35.24
N VAL A 5 51.95 -42.92 -35.85
CA VAL A 5 51.71 -44.00 -36.87
C VAL A 5 50.98 -45.26 -36.34
N ALA A 6 49.65 -45.44 -36.55
CA ALA A 6 48.91 -46.18 -37.62
C ALA A 6 48.41 -47.57 -37.11
N ALA A 7 47.36 -48.28 -37.56
CA ALA A 7 46.30 -48.17 -38.57
C ALA A 7 45.25 -49.31 -38.31
N ALA A 8 44.13 -49.27 -39.08
CA ALA A 8 43.36 -50.41 -39.64
C ALA A 8 42.16 -51.05 -38.87
N VAL A 9 40.97 -50.55 -39.19
CA VAL A 9 39.73 -51.21 -39.70
C VAL A 9 39.50 -52.73 -39.50
N LYS A 10 38.32 -53.10 -38.97
CA LYS A 10 37.37 -54.07 -39.60
C LYS A 10 35.94 -53.98 -39.01
N ALA A 11 34.95 -53.96 -39.91
CA ALA A 11 33.51 -54.07 -39.63
C ALA A 11 33.03 -55.54 -39.70
N PRO A 12 31.78 -55.82 -39.30
CA PRO A 12 30.88 -56.49 -40.24
C PRO A 12 29.48 -55.87 -40.35
N ARG A 13 28.96 -55.91 -41.59
CA ARG A 13 27.58 -55.63 -42.02
C ARG A 13 26.82 -56.95 -42.24
N THR A 14 25.54 -57.02 -41.88
CA THR A 14 24.46 -57.79 -42.56
C THR A 14 23.11 -57.24 -42.05
N HIS A 15 22.28 -56.49 -42.79
CA HIS A 15 21.31 -56.81 -43.87
C HIS A 15 19.88 -57.27 -43.46
N ASN A 16 18.94 -56.31 -43.54
CA ASN A 16 17.62 -56.28 -44.21
C ASN A 16 16.55 -57.39 -44.09
N ARG A 17 15.28 -56.94 -43.88
CA ARG A 17 14.08 -57.11 -44.76
C ARG A 17 12.88 -56.31 -44.16
N ARG A 18 12.31 -55.28 -44.83
CA ARG A 18 11.32 -55.24 -45.96
C ARG A 18 9.86 -55.28 -45.44
N ARG A 19 9.08 -54.17 -45.41
CA ARG A 19 8.32 -53.39 -46.45
C ARG A 19 6.87 -53.90 -46.64
N VAL A 20 5.92 -52.96 -46.78
CA VAL A 20 4.64 -52.92 -47.57
C VAL A 20 3.58 -52.13 -46.77
N THR A 21 3.31 -50.83 -47.04
CA THR A 21 2.38 -50.19 -48.01
C THR A 21 0.88 -50.46 -47.80
N GLY A 22 0.07 -49.40 -47.69
CA GLY A 22 -1.38 -49.45 -47.87
C GLY A 22 -2.11 -48.13 -47.53
N SER A 23 -2.68 -47.50 -48.55
CA SER A 23 -3.38 -46.20 -48.58
C SER A 23 -4.92 -46.34 -48.55
N CYS A 24 -5.63 -45.39 -47.93
CA CYS A 24 -6.92 -44.78 -48.33
C CYS A 24 -7.34 -43.82 -47.19
N GLY A 25 -7.70 -42.55 -47.35
CA GLY A 25 -8.60 -41.98 -48.33
C GLY A 25 -9.90 -41.57 -47.62
N ARG A 26 -9.96 -40.40 -46.98
CA ARG A 26 -11.22 -39.64 -46.85
C ARG A 26 -10.98 -38.15 -46.62
N ARG A 27 -11.34 -37.37 -47.65
CA ARG A 27 -11.64 -35.94 -47.55
C ARG A 27 -12.87 -35.74 -46.67
N ARG A 28 -12.84 -34.71 -45.82
CA ARG A 28 -13.91 -33.78 -45.42
C ARG A 28 -13.28 -32.94 -44.30
N GLU A 29 -12.90 -31.69 -44.55
CA GLU A 29 -13.73 -30.49 -44.67
C GLU A 29 -13.29 -29.57 -43.52
N GLY A 30 -13.08 -28.30 -43.82
CA GLY A 30 -12.35 -27.40 -42.94
C GLY A 30 -13.04 -27.12 -41.61
N ARG A 31 -12.22 -26.85 -40.59
CA ARG A 31 -12.50 -25.86 -39.55
C ARG A 31 -11.23 -25.49 -38.82
N GLU A 32 -11.15 -24.24 -38.43
CA GLU A 32 -10.00 -23.52 -37.92
C GLU A 32 -9.25 -24.27 -36.81
N SER A 33 -7.92 -24.23 -36.89
CA SER A 33 -7.03 -24.59 -35.80
C SER A 33 -7.29 -23.65 -34.63
N GLU A 34 -8.04 -24.11 -33.64
CA GLU A 34 -8.18 -23.48 -32.33
C GLU A 34 -6.77 -23.25 -31.75
N PRO A 35 -6.43 -22.04 -31.25
CA PRO A 35 -5.14 -21.81 -30.63
C PRO A 35 -4.94 -22.77 -29.46
N GLN A 36 -3.78 -23.42 -29.44
CA GLN A 36 -3.36 -24.35 -28.41
C GLN A 36 -3.62 -23.76 -27.02
N ARG A 37 -4.54 -24.37 -26.26
CA ARG A 37 -4.80 -24.01 -24.85
C ARG A 37 -3.47 -23.97 -24.11
N THR A 38 -3.13 -22.81 -23.56
CA THR A 38 -2.02 -22.65 -22.63
C THR A 38 -2.26 -23.58 -21.46
N ASN A 39 -1.44 -24.62 -21.37
CA ASN A 39 -1.48 -25.60 -20.30
C ASN A 39 -1.00 -24.89 -19.03
N MET A 40 -1.92 -24.24 -18.32
CA MET A 40 -1.59 -23.67 -17.02
C MET A 40 -1.22 -24.83 -16.10
N SER A 41 0.01 -24.79 -15.58
CA SER A 41 0.41 -25.78 -14.58
C SER A 41 -0.59 -25.73 -13.43
N ARG A 42 -1.03 -26.89 -12.95
CA ARG A 42 -1.99 -27.02 -11.83
C ARG A 42 -1.56 -26.23 -10.59
N ARG A 43 -0.27 -25.90 -10.47
CA ARG A 43 0.27 -25.02 -9.42
C ARG A 43 -0.18 -23.57 -9.57
N VAL A 44 -0.16 -23.01 -10.78
CA VAL A 44 -0.58 -21.62 -11.03
C VAL A 44 -2.08 -21.46 -10.82
N PHE A 45 -2.87 -22.48 -11.18
CA PHE A 45 -4.30 -22.51 -10.91
C PHE A 45 -4.61 -22.57 -9.41
N ASN A 46 -3.88 -23.42 -8.66
CA ASN A 46 -4.05 -23.49 -7.20
C ASN A 46 -3.62 -22.20 -6.51
N PHE A 47 -2.52 -21.56 -6.95
CA PHE A 47 -2.09 -20.27 -6.41
C PHE A 47 -3.08 -19.16 -6.71
N ALA A 48 -3.61 -19.09 -7.93
CA ALA A 48 -4.64 -18.12 -8.30
C ALA A 48 -5.93 -18.32 -7.48
N MET A 49 -6.33 -19.57 -7.26
CA MET A 49 -7.47 -19.90 -6.40
C MET A 49 -7.22 -19.57 -4.92
N LEU A 50 -6.00 -19.78 -4.41
CA LEU A 50 -5.65 -19.42 -3.03
C LEU A 50 -5.61 -17.90 -2.84
N LEU A 51 -5.04 -17.17 -3.80
CA LEU A 51 -5.07 -15.71 -3.84
C LEU A 51 -6.50 -15.19 -3.88
N LEU A 52 -7.36 -15.78 -4.72
CA LEU A 52 -8.77 -15.41 -4.82
C LEU A 52 -9.51 -15.66 -3.49
N LEU A 53 -9.22 -16.79 -2.84
CA LEU A 53 -9.78 -17.12 -1.52
C LEU A 53 -9.33 -16.11 -0.45
N VAL A 54 -8.03 -15.78 -0.41
CA VAL A 54 -7.46 -14.78 0.51
C VAL A 54 -8.05 -13.39 0.24
N THR A 55 -8.17 -12.97 -1.03
CA THR A 55 -8.79 -11.68 -1.36
C THR A 55 -10.28 -11.65 -1.03
N THR A 56 -11.02 -12.75 -1.20
CA THR A 56 -12.44 -12.80 -0.79
C THR A 56 -12.61 -12.84 0.72
N MET A 57 -11.68 -13.45 1.47
CA MET A 57 -11.72 -13.44 2.94
C MET A 57 -11.26 -12.09 3.53
N CYS A 58 -10.36 -11.36 2.87
CA CYS A 58 -9.88 -10.05 3.30
C CYS A 58 -10.77 -8.88 2.82
N CYS A 59 -11.58 -9.07 1.77
CA CYS A 59 -12.43 -8.01 1.20
C CYS A 59 -13.95 -8.26 1.37
N ALA A 60 -14.38 -9.34 2.02
CA ALA A 60 -15.79 -9.58 2.31
C ALA A 60 -16.27 -8.86 3.59
N THR A 61 -16.11 -7.55 3.64
CA THR A 61 -16.92 -6.68 4.52
C THR A 61 -17.04 -5.22 4.02
N CYS A 62 -16.87 -4.96 2.73
CA CYS A 62 -17.26 -3.67 2.14
C CYS A 62 -18.47 -3.84 1.22
N GLY A 63 -19.61 -4.14 1.84
CA GLY A 63 -20.93 -4.15 1.21
C GLY A 63 -21.96 -3.79 2.28
N ALA A 64 -22.17 -2.50 2.51
CA ALA A 64 -23.12 -2.02 3.50
C ALA A 64 -24.55 -2.35 3.05
N THR A 65 -25.16 -3.33 3.71
CA THR A 65 -26.61 -3.55 3.70
C THR A 65 -27.10 -3.22 5.12
N PRO A 66 -28.18 -2.43 5.30
CA PRO A 66 -28.72 -2.21 6.64
C PRO A 66 -29.20 -3.56 7.20
N ALA A 67 -28.65 -3.95 8.34
CA ALA A 67 -29.01 -5.20 9.01
C ALA A 67 -30.48 -5.17 9.41
N LYS A 68 -31.24 -6.20 9.03
CA LYS A 68 -32.54 -6.48 9.64
C LYS A 68 -32.68 -7.95 10.04
N GLU A 69 -33.04 -8.06 11.31
CA GLU A 69 -33.63 -9.13 12.12
C GLU A 69 -32.91 -10.46 12.35
N ASN A 70 -32.81 -10.71 13.66
CA ASN A 70 -32.31 -11.89 14.35
C ASN A 70 -33.18 -13.13 14.09
N ASP A 71 -32.59 -14.17 13.51
CA ASP A 71 -33.08 -15.54 13.67
C ASP A 71 -32.42 -16.13 14.93
N GLY A 72 -33.22 -16.20 15.99
CA GLY A 72 -32.79 -16.41 17.38
C GLY A 72 -32.22 -17.79 17.71
N ASN A 73 -30.99 -18.08 17.27
CA ASN A 73 -30.19 -19.16 17.85
C ASN A 73 -28.67 -18.95 17.64
N SER A 74 -28.07 -18.01 18.36
CA SER A 74 -26.62 -18.04 18.61
C SER A 74 -26.31 -17.44 19.99
N ASP A 75 -25.46 -18.13 20.75
CA ASP A 75 -25.00 -17.74 22.09
C ASP A 75 -24.12 -16.47 22.11
N LEU A 76 -24.11 -15.68 21.03
CA LEU A 76 -23.46 -14.37 20.93
C LEU A 76 -24.35 -13.23 21.45
N ARG A 77 -25.18 -13.51 22.47
CA ARG A 77 -26.03 -12.48 23.07
C ARG A 77 -25.17 -11.43 23.79
N SER A 78 -25.36 -10.19 23.33
CA SER A 78 -24.88 -8.91 23.84
C SER A 78 -23.45 -8.48 23.49
N VAL A 79 -23.08 -8.54 22.21
CA VAL A 79 -22.29 -7.41 21.69
C VAL A 79 -23.27 -6.24 21.64
N GLN A 80 -23.25 -5.38 22.66
CA GLN A 80 -23.83 -4.05 22.58
C GLN A 80 -23.45 -3.49 21.20
N GLU A 81 -24.41 -3.07 20.39
CA GLU A 81 -24.17 -2.63 19.01
C GLU A 81 -22.92 -1.75 18.99
N LEU A 82 -21.83 -2.29 18.42
CA LEU A 82 -20.57 -1.57 18.38
C LEU A 82 -20.86 -0.26 17.66
N GLN A 83 -20.42 0.85 18.24
CA GLN A 83 -20.61 2.15 17.63
C GLN A 83 -19.32 2.52 16.91
N TRP A 84 -19.41 2.98 15.66
CA TRP A 84 -18.26 3.37 14.85
C TRP A 84 -18.52 4.65 14.06
N VAL A 85 -17.43 5.32 13.69
CA VAL A 85 -17.39 6.51 12.85
C VAL A 85 -16.26 6.34 11.85
N ASP A 86 -16.47 6.83 10.63
CA ASP A 86 -15.45 6.80 9.60
C ASP A 86 -14.70 8.13 9.61
N LEU A 87 -13.42 8.10 9.97
CA LEU A 87 -12.54 9.28 10.00
C LEU A 87 -12.06 9.62 8.57
N PHE A 88 -11.48 8.61 7.91
CA PHE A 88 -10.88 8.75 6.59
C PHE A 88 -11.72 8.07 5.51
N VAL A 89 -12.59 8.84 4.85
CA VAL A 89 -13.47 8.32 3.80
C VAL A 89 -12.95 8.74 2.41
N PRO A 90 -12.52 7.78 1.56
CA PRO A 90 -12.08 8.06 0.20
C PRO A 90 -13.09 8.90 -0.59
N GLN A 91 -12.59 9.87 -1.37
CA GLN A 91 -13.37 10.76 -2.23
C GLN A 91 -14.46 11.60 -1.52
N THR A 92 -14.49 11.57 -0.19
CA THR A 92 -15.51 12.19 0.63
C THR A 92 -14.90 13.15 1.62
N THR A 93 -13.96 12.69 2.45
CA THR A 93 -13.28 13.50 3.45
C THR A 93 -12.23 14.42 2.77
N PRO A 94 -12.39 15.75 2.81
CA PRO A 94 -11.41 16.68 2.26
C PRO A 94 -10.24 16.86 3.23
N VAL A 95 -9.01 16.64 2.75
CA VAL A 95 -7.79 16.78 3.54
C VAL A 95 -7.22 18.19 3.37
N LEU A 96 -6.91 18.85 4.48
CA LEU A 96 -6.26 20.16 4.50
C LEU A 96 -4.73 20.01 4.28
N PRO A 97 -4.09 20.95 3.55
CA PRO A 97 -2.64 20.92 3.38
C PRO A 97 -1.89 21.18 4.70
N GLU A 98 -0.60 20.83 4.69
CA GLU A 98 0.31 21.12 5.80
C GLU A 98 0.39 22.64 6.07
N GLY A 99 0.37 23.05 7.34
CA GLY A 99 0.32 24.47 7.73
C GLY A 99 -1.06 25.12 7.67
N GLY A 100 -2.10 24.36 7.30
CA GLY A 100 -3.49 24.82 7.30
C GLY A 100 -3.92 25.48 5.98
N GLY A 101 -5.22 25.78 5.88
CA GLY A 101 -5.84 26.34 4.68
C GLY A 101 -7.33 26.06 4.62
N THR A 102 -8.04 26.71 3.71
CA THR A 102 -9.51 26.54 3.56
C THR A 102 -9.89 25.58 2.45
N SER A 103 -8.99 25.36 1.48
CA SER A 103 -9.22 24.50 0.31
C SER A 103 -8.67 23.10 0.56
N GLY A 104 -9.49 22.23 1.16
CA GLY A 104 -9.13 20.82 1.29
C GLY A 104 -9.29 20.06 -0.03
N THR A 105 -8.45 19.05 -0.27
CA THR A 105 -8.50 18.19 -1.47
C THR A 105 -9.10 16.84 -1.13
N LYS A 106 -9.88 16.25 -2.05
CA LYS A 106 -10.41 14.89 -1.91
C LYS A 106 -9.38 13.87 -2.37
N TRP A 107 -9.06 12.93 -1.49
CA TRP A 107 -8.02 11.93 -1.75
C TRP A 107 -8.65 10.59 -2.16
N ASN A 108 -7.91 9.77 -2.89
CA ASN A 108 -8.43 8.58 -3.56
C ASN A 108 -8.53 7.35 -2.65
N SER A 109 -7.65 7.22 -1.66
CA SER A 109 -7.71 6.14 -0.68
C SER A 109 -6.91 6.52 0.57
N PHE A 110 -7.16 5.79 1.65
CA PHE A 110 -6.41 5.86 2.90
C PHE A 110 -6.02 4.45 3.35
N ALA A 111 -4.78 4.27 3.81
CA ALA A 111 -4.25 2.97 4.21
C ALA A 111 -3.28 3.08 5.41
N ALA A 112 -2.81 1.93 5.89
CA ALA A 112 -1.84 1.80 6.99
C ALA A 112 -2.15 2.74 8.17
N PRO A 113 -3.29 2.53 8.86
CA PRO A 113 -3.66 3.39 9.97
C PRO A 113 -2.63 3.28 11.11
N SER A 114 -2.49 4.35 11.87
CA SER A 114 -1.72 4.35 13.11
C SER A 114 -2.44 5.20 14.15
N LEU A 115 -2.51 4.74 15.39
CA LEU A 115 -3.30 5.39 16.43
C LEU A 115 -2.48 5.55 17.70
N VAL A 116 -2.47 6.76 18.26
CA VAL A 116 -1.68 7.01 19.47
C VAL A 116 -2.39 7.96 20.41
N SER A 117 -2.10 7.83 21.72
CA SER A 117 -2.60 8.73 22.75
C SER A 117 -1.45 9.41 23.48
N ALA A 118 -1.51 10.74 23.56
CA ALA A 118 -0.54 11.59 24.26
C ALA A 118 -1.20 12.88 24.72
N GLY A 119 -0.85 13.36 25.92
CA GLY A 119 -1.24 14.71 26.37
C GLY A 119 -2.75 15.01 26.33
N GLY A 120 -3.60 14.01 26.51
CA GLY A 120 -5.06 14.15 26.43
C GLY A 120 -5.63 14.19 25.01
N VAL A 121 -4.82 13.91 23.99
CA VAL A 121 -5.22 13.81 22.59
C VAL A 121 -5.02 12.38 22.10
N ILE A 122 -6.00 11.86 21.37
CA ILE A 122 -5.87 10.67 20.53
C ILE A 122 -5.63 11.18 19.11
N ALA A 123 -4.54 10.77 18.48
CA ALA A 123 -4.22 11.11 17.11
C ALA A 123 -4.30 9.86 16.23
N ALA A 124 -5.18 9.92 15.23
CA ALA A 124 -5.34 8.90 14.20
C ALA A 124 -4.58 9.36 12.95
N PHE A 125 -3.73 8.51 12.42
CA PHE A 125 -2.93 8.76 11.22
C PHE A 125 -3.29 7.74 10.14
N ALA A 126 -3.09 8.12 8.89
CA ALA A 126 -3.15 7.21 7.75
C ALA A 126 -2.19 7.67 6.65
N GLU A 127 -1.76 6.74 5.82
CA GLU A 127 -1.29 7.07 4.47
C GLU A 127 -2.51 7.52 3.68
N GLY A 128 -2.46 8.71 3.11
CA GLY A 128 -3.45 9.10 2.14
C GLY A 128 -2.84 9.12 0.74
N TYR A 129 -3.61 8.71 -0.26
CA TYR A 129 -3.18 8.59 -1.65
C TYR A 129 -3.90 9.59 -2.55
N VAL A 130 -3.14 10.21 -3.46
CA VAL A 130 -3.67 10.95 -4.60
C VAL A 130 -3.20 10.28 -5.88
N TYR A 131 -4.15 9.78 -6.66
CA TYR A 131 -3.87 9.26 -8.00
C TYR A 131 -3.77 10.42 -8.98
N GLY A 132 -2.69 10.46 -9.76
CA GLY A 132 -2.58 11.40 -10.86
C GLY A 132 -3.73 11.17 -11.86
N HIS A 133 -4.53 12.20 -12.12
CA HIS A 133 -5.64 12.11 -13.07
C HIS A 133 -5.14 12.20 -14.52
N TYR A 134 -5.76 11.40 -15.38
CA TYR A 134 -5.49 11.33 -16.82
C TYR A 134 -6.33 12.37 -17.56
N ASP A 135 -5.73 13.05 -18.52
CA ASP A 135 -6.47 13.65 -19.63
C ASP A 135 -5.68 13.36 -20.91
N THR A 136 -6.38 12.91 -21.95
CA THR A 136 -5.94 12.62 -23.33
C THR A 136 -5.41 11.20 -23.69
N ASP A 137 -5.70 10.85 -24.95
CA ASP A 137 -5.63 9.55 -25.65
C ASP A 137 -4.26 8.83 -25.69
N ASP A 138 -3.23 9.34 -25.01
CA ASP A 138 -1.92 8.69 -24.91
C ASP A 138 -1.56 8.53 -23.42
N VAL A 139 -1.63 7.28 -22.97
CA VAL A 139 -1.43 6.85 -21.58
C VAL A 139 -0.07 7.29 -21.04
N LEU A 140 -0.04 8.39 -20.28
CA LEU A 140 1.03 8.71 -19.35
C LEU A 140 0.54 8.35 -17.94
N ILE A 141 0.91 7.17 -17.46
CA ILE A 141 0.65 6.75 -16.07
C ILE A 141 1.41 7.71 -15.16
N LYS A 142 0.71 8.68 -14.54
CA LYS A 142 1.28 9.45 -13.44
C LYS A 142 1.27 8.55 -12.21
N HIS A 143 2.45 8.32 -11.63
CA HIS A 143 2.57 7.62 -10.35
C HIS A 143 1.69 8.30 -9.28
N PHE A 144 1.18 7.51 -8.35
CA PHE A 144 0.43 8.03 -7.21
C PHE A 144 1.37 8.79 -6.27
N SER A 145 0.87 9.85 -5.64
CA SER A 145 1.53 10.43 -4.49
C SER A 145 0.88 9.97 -3.19
N SER A 146 1.66 9.99 -2.12
CA SER A 146 1.16 9.70 -0.79
C SER A 146 1.81 10.56 0.26
N ASP A 147 0.97 11.02 1.17
CA ASP A 147 1.29 11.88 2.31
C ASP A 147 0.70 11.27 3.59
N VAL A 148 1.28 11.59 4.75
CA VAL A 148 0.71 11.17 6.04
C VAL A 148 -0.31 12.21 6.49
N VAL A 149 -1.55 11.76 6.65
CA VAL A 149 -2.66 12.58 7.15
C VAL A 149 -2.97 12.23 8.59
N ALA A 150 -3.58 13.17 9.33
CA ALA A 150 -4.06 12.90 10.66
C ALA A 150 -5.35 13.61 11.02
N GLU A 151 -6.09 13.00 11.95
CA GLU A 151 -7.18 13.62 12.69
C GLU A 151 -6.91 13.51 14.19
N TYR A 152 -7.26 14.55 14.94
CA TYR A 152 -7.05 14.62 16.38
C TYR A 152 -8.40 14.63 17.10
N ILE A 153 -8.48 13.77 18.12
CA ILE A 153 -9.65 13.50 18.94
C ILE A 153 -9.30 13.83 20.39
N ASP A 154 -10.22 14.51 21.07
CA ASP A 154 -10.03 14.80 22.48
C ASP A 154 -10.30 13.52 23.26
N SER A 155 -9.33 13.09 24.07
CA SER A 155 -9.51 11.87 24.88
C SER A 155 -10.63 11.98 25.92
N SER A 156 -11.11 13.20 26.22
CA SER A 156 -12.25 13.41 27.11
C SER A 156 -13.61 13.42 26.41
N TRP A 157 -13.68 13.32 25.08
CA TRP A 157 -14.96 13.27 24.37
C TRP A 157 -15.68 11.96 24.64
N ASP A 158 -16.98 12.05 24.92
CA ASP A 158 -17.86 10.89 24.87
C ASP A 158 -18.19 10.53 23.42
N TRP A 159 -18.83 9.37 23.25
CA TRP A 159 -19.22 8.87 21.93
C TRP A 159 -20.07 9.87 21.14
N SER A 160 -21.06 10.49 21.80
CA SER A 160 -21.98 11.45 21.17
C SER A 160 -21.24 12.68 20.65
N THR A 161 -20.26 13.18 21.41
CA THR A 161 -19.43 14.32 21.02
C THR A 161 -18.54 13.95 19.84
N LEU A 162 -17.88 12.79 19.87
CA LEU A 162 -17.07 12.30 18.75
C LEU A 162 -17.92 12.15 17.48
N ALA A 163 -19.04 11.42 17.56
CA ALA A 163 -19.93 11.22 16.42
C ALA A 163 -20.54 12.52 15.88
N GLY A 164 -20.78 13.50 16.77
CA GLY A 164 -21.17 14.85 16.40
C GLY A 164 -20.07 15.57 15.61
N LYS A 165 -18.84 15.54 16.12
CA LYS A 165 -17.66 16.18 15.50
C LYS A 165 -17.32 15.60 14.13
N VAL A 166 -17.41 14.28 13.96
CA VAL A 166 -17.22 13.59 12.66
C VAL A 166 -18.15 14.12 11.57
N ARG A 167 -19.36 14.55 11.96
CA ARG A 167 -20.36 15.08 11.03
C ARG A 167 -20.22 16.58 10.78
N GLU A 168 -19.41 17.28 11.58
CA GLU A 168 -19.15 18.71 11.37
C GLU A 168 -18.21 18.90 10.18
N SER A 169 -18.65 19.67 9.17
CA SER A 169 -17.86 19.92 7.97
C SER A 169 -16.56 20.70 8.22
N THR A 170 -16.42 21.30 9.40
CA THR A 170 -15.23 22.01 9.86
C THR A 170 -14.15 21.07 10.39
N TRP A 171 -14.51 19.86 10.81
CA TRP A 171 -13.56 18.85 11.24
C TRP A 171 -13.07 18.06 10.04
N LYS A 172 -11.77 18.15 9.80
CA LYS A 172 -11.13 17.58 8.61
C LYS A 172 -9.76 17.04 8.98
N PRO A 173 -9.31 15.96 8.32
CA PRO A 173 -7.92 15.58 8.34
C PRO A 173 -7.04 16.69 7.78
N HIS A 174 -5.80 16.70 8.21
CA HIS A 174 -4.75 17.54 7.65
C HIS A 174 -3.50 16.71 7.37
N THR A 175 -2.73 17.13 6.37
CA THR A 175 -1.40 16.60 6.12
C THR A 175 -0.47 16.98 7.26
N VAL A 176 0.17 15.97 7.85
CA VAL A 176 1.18 16.12 8.93
C VAL A 176 2.59 15.99 8.39
N LEU A 177 2.77 15.10 7.42
CA LEU A 177 4.04 14.90 6.74
C LEU A 177 3.73 14.86 5.25
N GLY A 178 4.06 15.95 4.56
CA GLY A 178 3.90 16.06 3.12
C GLY A 178 5.15 15.64 2.35
N THR A 179 4.94 15.28 1.09
CA THR A 179 6.00 15.21 0.09
C THR A 179 5.86 16.38 -0.90
N THR A 180 6.99 16.91 -1.36
CA THR A 180 6.98 17.93 -2.41
C THR A 180 6.67 17.27 -3.76
N ASP A 181 5.38 17.10 -4.04
CA ASP A 181 4.89 16.67 -5.35
C ASP A 181 5.19 17.73 -6.42
N GLY A 182 5.68 17.29 -7.58
CA GLY A 182 5.76 18.12 -8.77
C GLY A 182 7.02 18.98 -8.93
N ALA A 183 7.91 19.01 -7.93
CA ALA A 183 9.25 19.55 -8.13
C ALA A 183 10.09 18.56 -8.96
N ASN A 184 10.75 19.05 -10.02
CA ASN A 184 11.74 18.29 -10.79
C ASN A 184 11.25 16.95 -11.39
N ASN A 185 9.98 16.86 -11.83
CA ASN A 185 9.37 15.64 -12.35
C ASN A 185 9.40 14.46 -11.36
N ARG A 186 9.26 14.75 -10.06
CA ARG A 186 9.20 13.74 -8.99
C ARG A 186 7.82 13.70 -8.37
N VAL A 187 7.45 12.49 -7.95
CA VAL A 187 6.26 12.19 -7.15
C VAL A 187 6.73 11.61 -5.84
N GLY A 188 6.25 12.16 -4.72
CA GLY A 188 6.64 11.70 -3.41
C GLY A 188 5.68 10.67 -2.85
N ILE A 189 6.23 9.69 -2.15
CA ILE A 189 5.47 8.62 -1.51
C ILE A 189 5.94 8.50 -0.07
N LEU A 190 5.00 8.60 0.86
CA LEU A 190 5.18 8.26 2.26
C LEU A 190 4.46 6.95 2.58
N LEU A 191 5.14 6.10 3.33
CA LEU A 191 4.74 4.73 3.59
C LEU A 191 4.80 4.44 5.08
N ASN A 192 3.86 3.60 5.52
CA ASN A 192 3.76 2.95 6.80
C ASN A 192 3.94 3.92 7.99
N PRO A 193 3.09 4.95 8.13
CA PRO A 193 3.13 5.82 9.29
C PRO A 193 3.05 4.97 10.54
N THR A 194 4.08 5.06 11.37
CA THR A 194 4.23 4.28 12.57
C THR A 194 4.42 5.24 13.72
N THR A 195 3.54 5.18 14.72
CA THR A 195 3.53 6.18 15.80
C THR A 195 3.78 5.57 17.16
N THR A 196 4.40 6.34 18.05
CA THR A 196 4.53 5.99 19.47
C THR A 196 4.60 7.27 20.31
N THR A 197 4.46 7.17 21.64
CA THR A 197 4.40 8.35 22.51
C THR A 197 5.29 8.25 23.73
N LYS A 198 5.78 9.42 24.18
CA LYS A 198 6.45 9.61 25.46
C LYS A 198 5.97 10.89 26.12
N GLY A 199 5.19 10.76 27.19
CA GLY A 199 4.56 11.92 27.84
C GLY A 199 3.60 12.64 26.89
N ASN A 200 3.82 13.92 26.64
CA ASN A 200 3.03 14.74 25.71
C ASN A 200 3.59 14.75 24.27
N LYS A 201 4.61 13.93 23.98
CA LYS A 201 5.24 13.89 22.65
C LYS A 201 4.79 12.67 21.86
N VAL A 202 4.53 12.92 20.57
CA VAL A 202 4.24 11.90 19.56
C VAL A 202 5.47 11.77 18.66
N PHE A 203 5.92 10.55 18.43
CA PHE A 203 6.97 10.21 17.48
C PHE A 203 6.29 9.58 16.28
N LEU A 204 6.45 10.17 15.10
CA LEU A 204 5.92 9.64 13.84
C LEU A 204 7.09 9.25 12.94
N LEU A 205 7.16 7.98 12.61
CA LEU A 205 8.12 7.39 11.69
C LEU A 205 7.40 7.00 10.40
N ALA A 206 7.96 7.33 9.25
CA ALA A 206 7.42 6.93 7.95
C ALA A 206 8.57 6.59 6.99
N GLY A 207 8.35 5.56 6.18
CA GLY A 207 9.15 5.33 4.98
C GLY A 207 8.88 6.43 3.96
N SER A 208 9.88 6.78 3.17
CA SER A 208 9.76 7.78 2.11
C SER A 208 10.53 7.31 0.89
N VAL A 209 9.91 7.43 -0.27
CA VAL A 209 10.55 7.21 -1.56
C VAL A 209 10.03 8.26 -2.53
N ASP A 210 10.89 8.70 -3.44
CA ASP A 210 10.49 9.54 -4.56
C ASP A 210 10.54 8.74 -5.86
N VAL A 211 9.60 8.97 -6.77
CA VAL A 211 9.62 8.37 -8.10
C VAL A 211 9.82 9.46 -9.13
N HIS A 212 10.83 9.31 -9.98
CA HIS A 212 11.17 10.27 -11.02
C HIS A 212 10.66 9.81 -12.37
N ASN A 213 10.01 10.71 -13.12
CA ASN A 213 9.63 10.46 -14.50
C ASN A 213 10.84 10.68 -15.41
N GLU A 214 11.38 9.60 -15.94
CA GLU A 214 12.34 9.62 -17.04
C GLU A 214 11.64 9.88 -18.38
N SER A 215 12.38 10.36 -19.38
CA SER A 215 11.82 10.59 -20.71
C SER A 215 11.08 9.35 -21.26
N ARG A 216 9.97 9.55 -21.98
CA ARG A 216 9.14 8.51 -22.61
C ARG A 216 8.25 7.69 -21.66
N GLY A 217 7.91 8.22 -20.49
CA GLY A 217 6.95 7.59 -19.56
C GLY A 217 7.54 6.44 -18.75
N ASN A 218 8.87 6.31 -18.73
CA ASN A 218 9.56 5.41 -17.82
C ASN A 218 9.67 6.08 -16.45
N TRP A 219 9.37 5.36 -15.39
CA TRP A 219 9.49 5.88 -14.03
C TRP A 219 10.59 5.13 -13.29
N LYS A 220 11.44 5.89 -12.62
CA LYS A 220 12.54 5.36 -11.81
C LYS A 220 12.29 5.65 -10.35
N GLU A 221 12.26 4.60 -9.56
CA GLU A 221 12.23 4.69 -8.11
C GLU A 221 13.56 5.26 -7.62
N GLY A 222 13.43 6.27 -6.75
CA GLY A 222 14.51 6.90 -6.05
C GLY A 222 14.98 6.04 -4.88
N ARG A 223 15.60 6.70 -3.90
CA ARG A 223 16.17 5.98 -2.77
C ARG A 223 15.15 5.94 -1.64
N PHE A 224 14.97 4.77 -1.04
CA PHE A 224 14.23 4.65 0.20
C PHE A 224 14.95 5.39 1.35
N GLU A 225 14.19 6.21 2.08
CA GLU A 225 14.62 6.95 3.26
C GLU A 225 13.62 6.75 4.39
N LEU A 226 14.11 6.76 5.63
CA LEU A 226 13.24 6.78 6.80
C LEU A 226 13.18 8.20 7.34
N LYS A 227 11.96 8.70 7.56
CA LYS A 227 11.69 10.04 8.13
C LYS A 227 11.11 9.88 9.52
N LEU A 228 11.65 10.62 10.47
CA LEU A 228 11.16 10.75 11.84
C LEU A 228 10.81 12.22 12.10
N VAL A 229 9.59 12.46 12.55
CA VAL A 229 9.17 13.76 13.06
C VAL A 229 8.64 13.59 14.48
N VAL A 230 8.90 14.58 15.33
CA VAL A 230 8.43 14.59 16.72
C VAL A 230 7.44 15.72 16.88
N GLY A 231 6.22 15.37 17.27
CA GLY A 231 5.16 16.30 17.59
C GLY A 231 5.04 16.50 19.10
N GLU A 232 4.69 17.70 19.52
CA GLU A 232 4.33 18.02 20.90
C GLU A 232 2.86 18.42 20.98
N VAL A 233 2.12 17.80 21.89
CA VAL A 233 0.70 18.11 22.09
C VAL A 233 0.57 19.48 22.74
N THR A 234 -0.06 20.40 22.02
CA THR A 234 -0.25 21.82 22.36
C THR A 234 -1.73 22.20 22.23
N LYS A 235 -2.63 21.35 22.71
CA LYS A 235 -4.08 21.54 22.64
C LYS A 235 -4.49 22.94 23.18
N PRO A 236 -5.01 23.85 22.33
CA PRO A 236 -5.45 25.18 22.78
C PRO A 236 -6.68 25.08 23.67
N SER A 237 -6.80 25.99 24.64
CA SER A 237 -7.90 26.00 25.61
C SER A 237 -9.24 26.50 25.03
N ALA A 238 -9.26 27.18 23.87
CA ALA A 238 -10.49 27.57 23.17
C ALA A 238 -10.25 27.99 21.70
N GLY A 239 -11.23 27.70 20.82
CA GLY A 239 -11.45 28.42 19.56
C GLY A 239 -10.75 27.90 18.29
N GLU A 240 -9.62 27.19 18.43
CA GLU A 240 -8.93 26.59 17.28
C GLU A 240 -9.42 25.15 17.03
N GLY A 241 -9.73 24.85 15.77
CA GLY A 241 -10.09 23.50 15.34
C GLY A 241 -8.98 22.50 15.66
N PRO A 242 -9.31 21.21 15.74
CA PRO A 242 -8.36 20.20 16.21
C PRO A 242 -7.18 19.98 15.29
N SER A 243 -7.14 20.53 14.07
CA SER A 243 -5.99 20.40 13.17
C SER A 243 -4.67 20.99 13.70
N GLY A 244 -4.70 21.81 14.77
CA GLY A 244 -3.53 22.43 15.40
C GLY A 244 -3.09 21.83 16.74
N TRP A 245 -3.68 20.72 17.21
CA TRP A 245 -3.39 20.23 18.58
C TRP A 245 -2.02 19.59 18.76
N ILE A 246 -1.31 19.29 17.68
CA ILE A 246 0.06 18.78 17.71
C ILE A 246 0.93 19.70 16.88
N THR A 247 1.93 20.29 17.54
CA THR A 247 2.96 21.08 16.86
C THR A 247 4.09 20.14 16.45
N TRP A 248 4.32 20.01 15.14
CA TRP A 248 5.35 19.13 14.58
C TRP A 248 6.69 19.85 14.44
N GLY A 249 7.76 19.18 14.86
CA GLY A 249 9.12 19.67 14.72
C GLY A 249 9.72 19.39 13.34
N GLU A 250 11.04 19.60 13.24
CA GLU A 250 11.79 19.32 12.01
C GLU A 250 11.86 17.80 11.71
N ILE A 251 11.77 17.47 10.43
CA ILE A 251 11.95 16.10 9.92
C ILE A 251 13.42 15.69 10.06
N LYS A 252 13.65 14.49 10.61
CA LYS A 252 14.98 13.89 10.77
C LYS A 252 15.07 12.58 9.99
N SER A 253 16.27 12.25 9.52
CA SER A 253 16.56 10.94 8.91
C SER A 253 17.35 10.08 9.90
N PRO A 254 16.69 9.28 10.76
CA PRO A 254 17.35 8.55 11.85
C PRO A 254 18.30 7.44 11.36
N PHE A 255 18.08 6.91 10.15
CA PHE A 255 18.94 5.90 9.56
C PHE A 255 19.73 6.49 8.39
N ASN A 256 21.04 6.62 8.58
CA ASN A 256 21.98 6.83 7.48
C ASN A 256 22.85 5.56 7.30
N LYS A 257 23.60 5.49 6.19
CA LYS A 257 24.49 4.35 5.90
C LYS A 257 25.48 4.08 7.04
N THR A 258 25.89 5.10 7.76
CA THR A 258 26.83 5.01 8.89
C THR A 258 26.21 4.28 10.07
N THR A 259 24.93 4.50 10.36
CA THR A 259 24.18 3.81 11.43
C THR A 259 24.03 2.31 11.13
N LEU A 260 23.70 1.94 9.88
CA LEU A 260 23.58 0.55 9.45
C LEU A 260 24.93 -0.19 9.46
N ALA A 261 25.99 0.48 8.99
CA ALA A 261 27.34 -0.08 8.98
C ALA A 261 27.88 -0.36 10.40
N ALA A 262 27.51 0.46 11.40
CA ALA A 262 27.91 0.26 12.79
C ALA A 262 27.40 -1.06 13.39
N HIS A 263 26.29 -1.59 12.90
CA HIS A 263 25.71 -2.85 13.38
C HIS A 263 26.27 -4.10 12.68
N LYS A 264 27.24 -3.97 11.76
CA LYS A 264 27.83 -5.09 10.99
C LYS A 264 26.79 -5.99 10.29
N VAL A 265 25.58 -5.48 10.05
CA VAL A 265 24.55 -6.17 9.26
C VAL A 265 24.59 -5.59 7.86
N ASN A 266 24.69 -6.46 6.85
CA ASN A 266 24.61 -6.07 5.44
C ASN A 266 23.15 -5.82 5.03
N SER A 267 22.40 -5.07 5.86
CA SER A 267 21.02 -4.71 5.56
C SER A 267 21.01 -3.56 4.57
N THR A 268 20.19 -3.68 3.53
CA THR A 268 20.03 -2.63 2.53
C THR A 268 19.11 -1.53 3.02
N GLU A 269 18.09 -1.85 3.82
CA GLU A 269 17.00 -0.96 4.20
C GLU A 269 16.40 -1.30 5.57
N CYS A 270 15.73 -0.33 6.20
CA CYS A 270 14.92 -0.49 7.40
C CYS A 270 13.57 0.21 7.15
N ILE A 271 12.47 -0.51 7.33
CA ILE A 271 11.12 -0.03 6.98
C ILE A 271 10.30 0.13 8.26
N ALA A 272 9.46 1.16 8.32
CA ALA A 272 8.45 1.31 9.35
C ALA A 272 7.36 0.23 9.15
N SER A 273 6.91 -0.44 10.20
CA SER A 273 5.95 -1.56 10.07
C SER A 273 4.55 -1.12 9.64
N GLY A 274 4.20 0.14 9.90
CA GLY A 274 2.81 0.56 10.04
C GLY A 274 2.34 0.31 11.48
N ASP A 275 1.15 0.84 11.82
CA ASP A 275 0.51 0.72 13.13
C ASP A 275 1.22 1.49 14.26
N SER A 276 0.93 1.12 15.51
CA SER A 276 1.42 1.79 16.72
C SER A 276 2.57 1.01 17.34
N GLY A 277 3.71 1.68 17.54
CA GLY A 277 4.88 1.15 18.22
C GLY A 277 4.87 1.41 19.74
N VAL A 278 5.83 0.81 20.44
CA VAL A 278 6.03 0.94 21.89
C VAL A 278 7.40 1.52 22.21
N LEU A 279 7.51 2.22 23.35
CA LEU A 279 8.73 2.82 23.89
C LEU A 279 9.15 2.19 25.21
#